data_AF-A0A8F5BME2-F1
#
_entry.id   AF-A0A8F5BME2-F1
#
_cell.length_a   1.000
_cell.length_b   1.000
_cell.length_c   1.000
_cell.angle_alpha   90.00
_cell.angle_beta   90.00
_cell.angle_gamma   90.00
#
_symmetry.space_group_name_H-M   'P 1'
#
loop_
_entity.id
_entity.type
_entity.pdbx_description
1 polymer ?
#
loop_
_entity_poly.entity_id
_entity_poly.type
_entity_poly.pdbx_seq_one_letter_code
_entity_poly.pdbx_strand_id
1 'polypeptide(L)'
;MNPGPLPYQGREEGAERRKISLVANLRQYATDGNLNAFRDYLLNEKKLDPTTVQTRLLYLLPGKKITFNNQSVKTYRSFAKFLALREIISEDFADEILKEIKTPKSKPDLRVPTVEEVKHTLQLANEYSENVYTVYRLALESGARLSEILRVLREPERDVCDGPICYYPLSWSRGYKGVFYVFHITSLKKIDITRWGIAGFERRHKDAIPIKYFRKFVASKMAELGIPLDVIDFIQGRKPTRVLTQHYVSLFGIAKEHYKKYAEWLRRFT
;
A
#
# COMPACT_ATOMS: atom_id res chain seq x y z
N MET A 1 -54.31 -5.30 10.70
CA MET A 1 -53.16 -6.11 11.18
C MET A 1 -51.90 -5.39 10.75
N ASN A 2 -51.11 -4.88 11.70
CA ASN A 2 -49.81 -4.27 11.41
C ASN A 2 -48.83 -5.37 10.95
N PRO A 3 -48.07 -5.18 9.86
CA PRO A 3 -47.01 -6.11 9.52
C PRO A 3 -45.94 -6.03 10.61
N GLY A 4 -45.67 -7.16 11.27
CA GLY A 4 -44.60 -7.26 12.25
C GLY A 4 -43.22 -6.93 11.64
N PRO A 5 -42.26 -6.44 12.43
CA PRO A 5 -40.94 -6.06 11.93
C PRO A 5 -40.23 -7.28 11.32
N LEU A 6 -39.59 -7.05 10.17
CA LEU A 6 -38.90 -8.08 9.39
C LEU A 6 -37.77 -8.73 10.22
N PRO A 7 -37.72 -10.08 10.33
CA PRO A 7 -36.80 -10.82 11.21
C PRO A 7 -35.30 -10.62 10.90
N TYR A 8 -34.97 -9.99 9.77
CA TYR A 8 -33.61 -9.73 9.33
C TYR A 8 -32.94 -8.57 10.09
N GLN A 9 -33.70 -7.53 10.48
CA GLN A 9 -33.14 -6.36 11.19
C GLN A 9 -32.64 -6.70 12.60
N GLY A 10 -33.34 -7.58 13.33
CA GLY A 10 -32.96 -7.97 14.69
C GLY A 10 -31.65 -8.77 14.79
N ARG A 11 -31.31 -9.56 13.76
CA ARG A 11 -30.05 -10.33 13.74
C ARG A 11 -28.83 -9.44 13.48
N GLU A 12 -28.94 -8.47 12.57
CA GLU A 12 -27.84 -7.54 12.29
C GLU A 12 -27.58 -6.60 13.47
N GLU A 13 -28.63 -6.12 14.14
CA GLU A 13 -28.48 -5.35 15.37
C GLU A 13 -27.82 -6.16 16.50
N GLY A 14 -28.22 -7.41 16.68
CA GLY A 14 -27.62 -8.30 17.69
C GLY A 14 -26.13 -8.55 17.44
N ALA A 15 -25.75 -8.78 16.18
CA ALA A 15 -24.35 -8.98 15.79
C ALA A 15 -23.50 -7.72 16.02
N GLU A 16 -24.03 -6.53 15.71
CA GLU A 16 -23.30 -5.28 15.91
C GLU A 16 -23.13 -4.95 17.41
N ARG A 17 -24.17 -5.16 18.22
CA ARG A 17 -24.10 -5.02 19.68
C ARG A 17 -23.04 -5.94 20.28
N ARG A 18 -22.96 -7.19 19.82
CA ARG A 18 -21.93 -8.15 20.27
C ARG A 18 -20.52 -7.66 19.98
N LYS A 19 -20.25 -7.15 18.78
CA LYS A 19 -18.92 -6.58 18.45
C LYS A 19 -18.57 -5.40 19.34
N ILE A 20 -19.53 -4.49 19.58
CA ILE A 20 -19.32 -3.32 20.45
C ILE A 20 -18.95 -3.78 21.87
N SER A 21 -19.70 -4.75 22.42
CA SER A 21 -19.41 -5.32 23.74
C SER A 21 -18.03 -5.95 23.82
N LEU A 22 -17.66 -6.77 22.83
CA LEU A 22 -16.34 -7.38 22.75
C LEU A 22 -15.20 -6.35 22.73
N VAL A 23 -15.33 -5.29 21.92
CA VAL A 23 -14.34 -4.20 21.89
C VAL A 23 -14.31 -3.42 23.20
N ALA A 24 -15.47 -3.18 23.82
CA ALA A 24 -15.53 -2.50 25.10
C ALA A 24 -14.77 -3.29 26.18
N ASN A 25 -14.97 -4.62 26.24
CA ASN A 25 -14.25 -5.50 27.15
C ASN A 25 -12.74 -5.52 26.82
N LEU A 26 -12.36 -5.61 25.55
CA LEU A 26 -10.96 -5.55 25.14
C LEU A 26 -10.28 -4.24 25.57
N ARG A 27 -10.99 -3.10 25.49
CA ARG A 27 -10.47 -1.80 25.89
C ARG A 27 -10.30 -1.61 27.40
N GLN A 28 -10.90 -2.44 28.24
CA GLN A 28 -10.61 -2.41 29.68
C GLN A 28 -9.12 -2.68 29.96
N TYR A 29 -8.45 -3.42 29.07
CA TYR A 29 -7.01 -3.70 29.15
C TYR A 29 -6.14 -2.61 28.53
N ALA A 30 -6.73 -1.52 28.00
CA ALA A 30 -6.00 -0.39 27.43
C ALA A 30 -5.49 0.58 28.52
N THR A 31 -4.78 0.04 29.51
CA THR A 31 -4.09 0.82 30.55
C THR A 31 -2.87 1.52 29.96
N ASP A 32 -2.37 2.57 30.62
CA ASP A 32 -1.19 3.30 30.13
C ASP A 32 0.03 2.38 29.93
N GLY A 33 0.25 1.44 30.87
CA GLY A 33 1.31 0.44 30.75
C GLY A 33 1.15 -0.45 29.52
N ASN A 34 -0.06 -0.98 29.30
CA ASN A 34 -0.33 -1.86 28.15
C ASN A 34 -0.28 -1.11 26.82
N LEU A 35 -0.73 0.15 26.79
CA LEU A 35 -0.67 1.00 25.59
C LEU A 35 0.76 1.40 25.24
N ASN A 36 1.60 1.68 26.23
CA ASN A 36 3.03 1.93 26.01
C ASN A 36 3.75 0.69 25.52
N ALA A 37 3.54 -0.47 26.15
CA ALA A 37 4.11 -1.73 25.69
C ALA A 37 3.62 -2.11 24.28
N PHE A 38 2.34 -1.85 23.98
CA PHE A 38 1.79 -2.06 22.64
C PHE A 38 2.37 -1.09 21.61
N ARG A 39 2.60 0.17 21.98
CA ARG A 39 3.28 1.16 21.13
C ARG A 39 4.67 0.65 20.74
N ASP A 40 5.45 0.20 21.71
CA ASP A 40 6.80 -0.31 21.49
C ASP A 40 6.79 -1.58 20.64
N TYR A 41 5.86 -2.49 20.90
CA TYR A 41 5.61 -3.66 20.05
C TYR A 41 5.34 -3.27 18.59
N LEU A 42 4.48 -2.27 18.37
CA LEU A 42 4.14 -1.83 17.01
C LEU A 42 5.31 -1.14 16.29
N LEU A 43 6.13 -0.36 17.01
CA LEU A 43 7.28 0.34 16.45
C LEU A 43 8.47 -0.60 16.22
N ASN A 44 8.80 -1.41 17.21
CA ASN A 44 10.06 -2.15 17.26
C ASN A 44 9.93 -3.54 16.67
N GLU A 45 8.83 -4.25 16.91
CA GLU A 45 8.63 -5.60 16.41
C GLU A 45 7.86 -5.61 15.09
N LYS A 46 6.76 -4.85 15.00
CA LYS A 46 5.98 -4.74 13.75
C LYS A 46 6.54 -3.72 12.75
N LYS A 47 7.55 -2.94 13.14
CA LYS A 47 8.21 -1.93 12.28
C LYS A 47 7.22 -1.01 11.57
N LEU A 48 6.13 -0.64 12.26
CA LEU A 48 5.14 0.28 11.71
C LEU A 48 5.64 1.73 11.80
N ASP A 49 5.15 2.57 10.89
CA ASP A 49 5.48 3.99 10.94
C ASP A 49 4.83 4.68 12.16
N PRO A 50 5.51 5.67 12.78
CA PRO A 50 5.01 6.31 14.00
C PRO A 50 3.61 6.92 13.87
N THR A 51 3.27 7.47 12.70
CA THR A 51 1.94 8.08 12.48
C THR A 51 0.81 7.04 12.48
N THR A 52 1.06 5.87 11.89
CA THR A 52 0.14 4.72 11.96
C THR A 52 0.01 4.22 13.39
N VAL A 53 1.10 4.13 14.15
CA VAL A 53 1.06 3.71 15.55
C VAL A 53 0.20 4.66 16.37
N GLN A 54 0.42 5.98 16.26
CA GLN A 54 -0.39 6.98 16.95
C GLN A 54 -1.88 6.83 16.60
N THR A 55 -2.20 6.68 15.32
CA THR A 55 -3.58 6.49 14.85
C THR A 55 -4.21 5.24 15.46
N ARG A 56 -3.45 4.14 15.60
CA ARG A 56 -3.94 2.90 16.21
C ARG A 56 -4.24 3.09 17.69
N LEU A 57 -3.34 3.73 18.44
CA LEU A 57 -3.53 3.98 19.88
C LEU A 57 -4.78 4.82 20.15
N LEU A 58 -5.08 5.81 19.30
CA LEU A 58 -6.29 6.64 19.42
C LEU A 58 -7.59 5.81 19.38
N TYR A 59 -7.62 4.68 18.67
CA TYR A 59 -8.78 3.79 18.65
C TYR A 59 -8.92 2.94 19.91
N LEU A 60 -7.92 2.87 20.79
CA LEU A 60 -7.98 2.11 22.04
C LEU A 60 -8.31 2.98 23.25
N LEU A 61 -8.16 4.30 23.13
CA LEU A 61 -8.35 5.22 24.25
C LEU A 61 -9.78 5.14 24.85
N PRO A 62 -9.90 5.22 26.18
CA PRO A 62 -11.19 5.40 26.85
C PRO A 62 -11.96 6.61 26.30
N GLY A 63 -13.29 6.50 26.24
CA GLY A 63 -14.16 7.58 25.75
C GLY A 63 -14.19 7.77 24.23
N LYS A 64 -13.26 7.17 23.46
CA LYS A 64 -13.34 7.23 21.99
C LYS A 64 -14.51 6.37 21.49
N LYS A 65 -15.37 6.90 20.61
CA LYS A 65 -16.45 6.11 19.98
C LYS A 65 -15.91 4.82 19.35
N ILE A 66 -16.51 3.68 19.67
CA ILE A 66 -16.22 2.40 19.01
C ILE A 66 -16.77 2.47 17.58
N THR A 67 -15.90 2.20 16.62
CA THR A 67 -16.22 2.13 15.18
C THR A 67 -15.57 0.90 14.59
N PHE A 68 -16.07 0.43 13.44
CA PHE A 68 -15.58 -0.76 12.74
C PHE A 68 -15.11 -0.45 11.31
N ASN A 69 -14.37 0.65 11.15
CA ASN A 69 -13.64 0.92 9.91
C ASN A 69 -12.36 0.06 9.83
N ASN A 70 -11.74 0.01 8.65
CA ASN A 70 -10.54 -0.81 8.38
C ASN A 70 -9.41 -0.61 9.42
N GLN A 71 -9.17 0.63 9.88
CA GLN A 71 -8.09 0.91 10.83
C GLN A 71 -8.46 0.46 12.25
N SER A 72 -9.64 0.85 12.73
CA SER A 72 -10.13 0.42 14.05
C SER A 72 -10.18 -1.11 14.18
N VAL A 73 -10.69 -1.82 13.16
CA VAL A 73 -10.70 -3.29 13.12
C VAL A 73 -9.28 -3.86 13.20
N LYS A 74 -8.34 -3.34 12.41
CA LYS A 74 -6.93 -3.78 12.48
C LYS A 74 -6.32 -3.51 13.84
N THR A 75 -6.64 -2.38 14.46
CA THR A 75 -6.20 -2.05 15.81
C THR A 75 -6.70 -3.07 16.82
N TYR A 76 -8.02 -3.29 16.93
CA TYR A 76 -8.58 -4.18 17.94
C TYR A 76 -8.03 -5.60 17.81
N ARG A 77 -7.98 -6.13 16.59
CA ARG A 77 -7.39 -7.45 16.32
C ARG A 77 -5.92 -7.52 16.69
N SER A 78 -5.14 -6.49 16.35
CA SER A 78 -3.71 -6.44 16.66
C SER A 78 -3.45 -6.31 18.16
N PHE A 79 -4.30 -5.60 18.87
CA PHE A 79 -4.19 -5.41 20.31
C PHE A 79 -4.59 -6.68 21.06
N ALA A 80 -5.69 -7.34 20.69
CA ALA A 80 -6.07 -8.64 21.26
C ALA A 80 -4.96 -9.69 21.10
N LYS A 81 -4.37 -9.80 19.91
CA LYS A 81 -3.21 -10.68 19.69
C LYS A 81 -2.00 -10.32 20.54
N PHE A 82 -1.74 -9.03 20.73
CA PHE A 82 -0.63 -8.57 21.56
C PHE A 82 -0.86 -8.92 23.03
N LEU A 83 -2.07 -8.68 23.55
CA LEU A 83 -2.41 -9.00 24.93
C LEU A 83 -2.36 -10.51 25.18
N ALA A 84 -2.85 -11.33 24.26
CA ALA A 84 -2.76 -12.79 24.36
C ALA A 84 -1.31 -13.28 24.30
N LEU A 85 -0.48 -12.72 23.40
CA LEU A 85 0.96 -13.02 23.34
C LEU A 85 1.69 -12.68 24.65
N ARG A 86 1.17 -11.71 25.40
CA ARG A 86 1.69 -11.29 26.71
C ARG A 86 0.97 -11.99 27.87
N GLU A 87 0.10 -12.96 27.59
CA GLU A 87 -0.69 -13.71 28.56
C GLU A 87 -1.58 -12.82 29.46
N ILE A 88 -1.88 -11.59 29.01
CA ILE A 88 -2.74 -10.63 29.74
C ILE A 88 -4.22 -11.00 29.57
N ILE A 89 -4.58 -11.61 28.45
CA ILE A 89 -5.91 -12.17 28.18
C ILE A 89 -5.76 -13.61 27.70
N SER A 90 -6.82 -14.41 27.84
CA SER A 90 -6.84 -15.77 27.29
C SER A 90 -6.79 -15.78 25.76
N GLU A 91 -6.22 -16.84 25.21
CA GLU A 91 -6.24 -17.10 23.77
C GLU A 91 -7.67 -17.20 23.23
N ASP A 92 -8.57 -17.86 23.97
CA ASP A 92 -9.99 -17.97 23.61
C ASP A 92 -10.67 -16.61 23.43
N PHE A 93 -10.40 -15.66 24.32
CA PHE A 93 -10.98 -14.32 24.20
C PHE A 93 -10.39 -13.56 23.00
N ALA A 94 -9.08 -13.69 22.77
CA ALA A 94 -8.47 -13.13 21.56
C ALA A 94 -9.05 -13.75 20.29
N ASP A 95 -9.30 -15.06 20.26
CA ASP A 95 -9.88 -15.75 19.11
C ASP A 95 -11.34 -15.37 18.86
N GLU A 96 -12.13 -15.16 19.91
CA GLU A 96 -13.47 -14.61 19.78
C GLU A 96 -13.44 -13.22 19.12
N ILE A 97 -12.55 -12.33 19.57
CA ILE A 97 -12.33 -11.02 18.95
C ILE A 97 -11.96 -11.18 17.46
N LEU A 98 -11.05 -12.11 17.14
CA LEU A 98 -10.61 -12.35 15.77
C LEU A 98 -11.69 -12.98 14.89
N LYS A 99 -12.61 -13.76 15.45
CA LYS A 99 -13.73 -14.37 14.76
C LYS A 99 -14.82 -13.36 14.42
N GLU A 100 -15.19 -12.52 15.37
CA GLU A 100 -16.29 -11.56 15.24
C GLU A 100 -15.86 -10.28 14.52
N ILE A 101 -14.67 -9.74 14.84
CA ILE A 101 -14.18 -8.49 14.27
C ILE A 101 -13.38 -8.76 13.00
N LYS A 102 -14.06 -9.11 11.90
CA LYS A 102 -13.40 -9.45 10.63
C LYS A 102 -12.88 -8.22 9.89
N THR A 103 -11.67 -8.32 9.32
CA THR A 103 -11.15 -7.27 8.45
C THR A 103 -12.03 -7.15 7.20
N PRO A 104 -12.52 -5.95 6.85
CA PRO A 104 -13.34 -5.77 5.66
C PRO A 104 -12.57 -6.23 4.41
N LYS A 105 -13.17 -7.13 3.62
CA LYS A 105 -12.62 -7.50 2.31
C LYS A 105 -12.94 -6.37 1.33
N SER A 106 -11.92 -5.68 0.84
CA SER A 106 -12.09 -4.75 -0.28
C SER A 106 -12.31 -5.55 -1.56
N LYS A 107 -13.35 -5.22 -2.33
CA LYS A 107 -13.51 -5.74 -3.70
C LYS A 107 -12.27 -5.37 -4.53
N PRO A 108 -11.81 -6.24 -5.44
CA PRO A 108 -10.77 -5.88 -6.39
C PRO A 108 -11.20 -4.64 -7.18
N ASP A 109 -10.35 -3.63 -7.20
CA ASP A 109 -10.54 -2.44 -8.01
C ASP A 109 -10.02 -2.75 -9.42
N LEU A 110 -10.94 -2.86 -10.39
CA LEU A 110 -10.65 -3.26 -11.77
C LEU A 110 -10.34 -2.08 -12.70
N ARG A 111 -10.40 -0.84 -12.23
CA ARG A 111 -10.16 0.35 -13.07
C ARG A 111 -8.72 0.36 -13.60
N VAL A 112 -8.59 0.50 -14.92
CA VAL A 112 -7.33 0.79 -15.63
C VAL A 112 -7.49 2.15 -16.32
N PRO A 113 -6.59 3.12 -16.08
CA PRO A 113 -6.66 4.43 -16.74
C PRO A 113 -6.45 4.38 -18.24
N THR A 114 -6.95 5.38 -18.97
CA THR A 114 -6.61 5.59 -20.39
C THR A 114 -5.29 6.36 -20.57
N VAL A 115 -4.79 6.41 -21.80
CA VAL A 115 -3.60 7.20 -22.16
C VAL A 115 -3.83 8.69 -21.89
N GLU A 116 -5.03 9.19 -22.20
CA GLU A 116 -5.44 10.58 -22.08
C GLU A 116 -5.52 10.98 -20.60
N GLU A 117 -6.09 10.13 -19.74
CA GLU A 117 -6.13 10.37 -18.29
C GLU A 117 -4.71 10.44 -17.68
N VAL A 118 -3.78 9.61 -18.15
CA VAL A 118 -2.38 9.62 -17.73
C VAL A 118 -1.69 10.90 -18.20
N LYS A 119 -1.87 11.30 -19.46
CA LYS A 119 -1.30 12.54 -20.01
C LYS A 119 -1.83 13.77 -19.28
N HIS A 120 -3.15 13.85 -19.08
CA HIS A 120 -3.80 14.93 -18.33
C HIS A 120 -3.23 15.03 -16.91
N THR A 121 -3.09 13.90 -16.23
CA THR A 121 -2.52 13.87 -14.88
C THR A 121 -1.05 14.31 -14.84
N LEU A 122 -0.24 13.94 -15.84
CA LEU A 122 1.14 14.41 -15.93
C LEU A 122 1.21 15.92 -16.18
N GLN A 123 0.33 16.45 -17.02
CA GLN A 123 0.23 17.89 -17.26
C GLN A 123 -0.09 18.64 -15.95
N LEU A 124 -1.14 18.23 -15.23
CA LEU A 124 -1.49 18.82 -13.94
C LEU A 124 -0.34 18.71 -12.91
N ALA A 125 0.35 17.58 -12.88
CA ALA A 125 1.50 17.38 -11.99
C ALA A 125 2.65 18.35 -12.32
N ASN A 126 2.91 18.59 -13.61
CA ASN A 126 3.90 19.53 -14.12
C ASN A 126 3.55 20.98 -13.76
N GLU A 127 2.30 21.39 -13.98
CA GLU A 127 1.80 22.72 -13.62
C GLU A 127 1.85 22.96 -12.10
N TYR A 128 1.66 21.90 -11.30
CA TYR A 128 1.66 22.00 -9.84
C TYR A 128 3.07 22.12 -9.24
N SER A 129 4.01 21.25 -9.61
CA SER A 129 5.45 21.41 -9.32
C SER A 129 6.29 20.33 -10.00
N GLU A 130 7.53 20.68 -10.34
CA GLU A 130 8.55 19.74 -10.86
C GLU A 130 8.74 18.48 -9.99
N ASN A 131 8.66 18.62 -8.66
CA ASN A 131 8.83 17.49 -7.74
C ASN A 131 7.67 16.48 -7.84
N VAL A 132 6.44 16.97 -7.98
CA VAL A 132 5.26 16.10 -8.16
C VAL A 132 5.29 15.47 -9.55
N TYR A 133 5.62 16.25 -10.58
CA TYR A 133 5.82 15.75 -11.93
C TYR A 133 6.84 14.62 -11.97
N THR A 134 8.03 14.81 -11.38
CA THR A 134 9.07 13.78 -11.34
C THR A 134 8.57 12.49 -10.67
N VAL A 135 7.80 12.60 -9.58
CA VAL A 135 7.22 11.43 -8.91
C VAL A 135 6.22 10.68 -9.81
N TYR A 136 5.33 11.40 -10.50
CA TYR A 136 4.38 10.78 -11.43
C TYR A 136 5.06 10.24 -12.70
N ARG A 137 6.10 10.92 -13.19
CA ARG A 137 6.93 10.47 -14.30
C ARG A 137 7.59 9.15 -13.96
N LEU A 138 8.25 9.04 -12.80
CA LEU A 138 8.83 7.77 -12.34
C LEU A 138 7.77 6.69 -12.11
N ALA A 139 6.56 7.04 -11.67
CA ALA A 139 5.46 6.08 -11.54
C ALA A 139 5.03 5.52 -12.90
N LEU A 140 5.02 6.35 -13.95
CA LEU A 140 4.77 5.92 -15.33
C LEU A 140 5.91 5.06 -15.86
N GLU A 141 7.17 5.45 -15.62
CA GLU A 141 8.31 4.74 -16.18
C GLU A 141 8.53 3.36 -15.55
N SER A 142 8.24 3.23 -14.25
CA SER A 142 8.57 2.02 -13.49
C SER A 142 7.37 1.16 -13.10
N GLY A 143 6.18 1.76 -12.97
CA GLY A 143 5.06 1.13 -12.27
C GLY A 143 5.33 0.85 -10.78
N ALA A 144 6.36 1.46 -10.18
CA ALA A 144 6.70 1.30 -8.77
C ALA A 144 5.65 1.93 -7.85
N ARG A 145 5.63 1.51 -6.59
CA ARG A 145 4.76 2.11 -5.56
C ARG A 145 5.32 3.48 -5.18
N LEU A 146 4.45 4.40 -4.78
CA LEU A 146 4.87 5.72 -4.29
C LEU A 146 5.98 5.62 -3.23
N SER A 147 5.88 4.70 -2.26
CA SER A 147 6.90 4.54 -1.24
C SER A 147 8.28 4.11 -1.76
N GLU A 148 8.32 3.39 -2.89
CA GLU A 148 9.56 2.97 -3.54
C GLU A 148 10.17 4.16 -4.29
N ILE A 149 9.36 4.89 -5.07
CA ILE A 149 9.77 6.12 -5.79
C ILE A 149 10.34 7.16 -4.82
N LEU A 150 9.64 7.44 -3.71
CA LEU A 150 10.11 8.37 -2.69
C LEU A 150 11.42 7.95 -2.02
N ARG A 151 11.76 6.65 -2.05
CA ARG A 151 13.03 6.16 -1.50
C ARG A 151 14.16 6.31 -2.51
N VAL A 152 13.89 5.95 -3.77
CA VAL A 152 14.82 6.16 -4.91
C VAL A 152 15.24 7.61 -5.00
N LEU A 153 14.30 8.56 -4.88
CA LEU A 153 14.58 10.00 -4.96
C LEU A 153 15.37 10.59 -3.78
N ARG A 154 15.54 9.87 -2.66
CA ARG A 154 16.33 10.36 -1.51
C ARG A 154 17.82 10.10 -1.67
N GLU A 155 18.17 9.00 -2.34
CA GLU A 155 19.53 8.49 -2.53
C GLU A 155 19.76 8.18 -4.02
N PRO A 156 19.58 9.15 -4.94
CA PRO A 156 19.63 8.92 -6.40
C PRO A 156 21.01 8.45 -6.90
N GLU A 157 22.08 8.68 -6.14
CA GLU A 157 23.46 8.32 -6.48
C GLU A 157 23.71 6.82 -6.63
N ARG A 158 22.77 5.97 -6.20
CA ARG A 158 22.84 4.51 -6.34
C ARG A 158 22.27 3.98 -7.66
N ASP A 159 21.83 4.88 -8.54
CA ASP A 159 21.29 4.52 -9.84
C ASP A 159 22.34 3.88 -10.76
N VAL A 160 21.89 2.96 -11.60
CA VAL A 160 22.75 2.30 -12.59
C VAL A 160 22.09 2.43 -13.96
N CYS A 161 22.78 3.08 -14.89
CA CYS A 161 22.32 3.24 -16.26
C CYS A 161 23.09 2.31 -17.19
N ASP A 162 22.34 1.61 -18.06
CA ASP A 162 22.89 0.85 -19.18
C ASP A 162 22.24 1.33 -20.48
N GLY A 163 22.99 2.17 -21.20
CA GLY A 163 22.55 2.82 -22.43
C GLY A 163 21.24 3.59 -22.24
N PRO A 164 20.14 3.19 -22.91
CA PRO A 164 18.89 3.94 -22.94
C PRO A 164 18.03 3.84 -21.67
N ILE A 165 18.37 2.96 -20.74
CA ILE A 165 17.57 2.62 -19.57
C ILE A 165 18.41 2.66 -18.30
N CYS A 166 17.77 2.96 -17.18
CA CYS A 166 18.39 2.93 -15.87
C CYS A 166 17.58 2.04 -14.92
N TYR A 167 18.23 1.57 -13.86
CA TYR A 167 17.60 0.80 -12.81
C TYR A 167 18.24 1.10 -11.46
N TYR A 168 17.38 1.27 -10.46
CA TYR A 168 17.80 1.50 -9.09
C TYR A 168 17.74 0.21 -8.25
N PRO A 169 18.87 -0.31 -7.72
CA PRO A 169 18.87 -1.46 -6.83
C PRO A 169 18.31 -1.09 -5.45
N LEU A 170 17.06 -1.48 -5.17
CA LEU A 170 16.37 -1.14 -3.92
C LEU A 170 16.55 -2.21 -2.83
N SER A 171 16.66 -3.49 -3.22
CA SER A 171 16.81 -4.65 -2.32
C SER A 171 15.92 -4.61 -1.08
N TRP A 172 14.66 -4.20 -1.25
CA TRP A 172 13.78 -3.90 -0.12
C TRP A 172 12.70 -4.96 0.04
N SER A 173 12.75 -5.66 1.18
CA SER A 173 11.73 -6.62 1.62
C SER A 173 10.87 -6.04 2.74
N ARG A 174 9.54 -6.07 2.56
CA ARG A 174 8.53 -5.86 3.61
C ARG A 174 7.66 -7.10 3.74
N GLY A 175 8.02 -8.01 4.64
CA GLY A 175 7.40 -9.33 4.75
C GLY A 175 7.51 -10.08 3.42
N TYR A 176 6.38 -10.54 2.88
CA TYR A 176 6.33 -11.28 1.62
C TYR A 176 6.45 -10.40 0.35
N LYS A 177 6.49 -9.06 0.48
CA LYS A 177 6.60 -8.13 -0.65
C LYS A 177 8.04 -7.65 -0.79
N GLY A 178 8.69 -8.01 -1.89
CA GLY A 178 10.05 -7.58 -2.22
C GLY A 178 10.08 -6.77 -3.51
N VAL A 179 10.82 -5.66 -3.50
CA VAL A 179 11.18 -4.89 -4.70
C VAL A 179 12.69 -4.87 -4.79
N PHE A 180 13.21 -5.43 -5.88
CA PHE A 180 14.65 -5.54 -6.12
C PHE A 180 15.17 -4.35 -6.92
N TYR A 181 14.42 -3.94 -7.95
CA TYR A 181 14.81 -2.89 -8.88
C TYR A 181 13.66 -1.92 -9.17
N VAL A 182 13.98 -0.67 -9.46
CA VAL A 182 13.06 0.32 -10.05
C VAL A 182 13.64 0.73 -11.39
N PHE A 183 13.03 0.27 -12.49
CA PHE A 183 13.44 0.60 -13.85
C PHE A 183 12.89 1.96 -14.27
N HIS A 184 13.70 2.77 -14.95
CA HIS A 184 13.30 4.10 -15.39
C HIS A 184 14.15 4.57 -16.58
N ILE A 185 13.79 5.72 -17.15
CA ILE A 185 14.57 6.38 -18.22
C ILE A 185 14.93 7.83 -17.88
N THR A 186 14.22 8.45 -16.93
CA THR A 186 14.48 9.81 -16.48
C THR A 186 15.64 9.85 -15.49
N SER A 187 16.67 10.67 -15.76
CA SER A 187 17.77 10.88 -14.82
C SER A 187 17.26 11.28 -13.43
N LEU A 188 17.67 10.53 -12.42
CA LEU A 188 17.24 10.78 -11.04
C LEU A 188 17.90 12.04 -10.48
N LYS A 189 17.12 12.80 -9.71
CA LYS A 189 17.57 13.95 -8.93
C LYS A 189 17.13 13.79 -7.49
N LYS A 190 17.90 14.35 -6.56
CA LYS A 190 17.55 14.32 -5.14
C LYS A 190 16.33 15.21 -4.91
N ILE A 191 15.21 14.60 -4.50
CA ILE A 191 13.95 15.32 -4.24
C ILE A 191 13.45 14.94 -2.86
N ASP A 192 13.35 15.92 -1.97
CA ASP A 192 12.73 15.74 -0.67
C ASP A 192 11.23 16.08 -0.73
N ILE A 193 10.45 15.10 -1.18
CA ILE A 193 8.99 15.17 -1.18
C ILE A 193 8.40 14.05 -0.33
N THR A 194 7.41 14.41 0.48
CA THR A 194 6.72 13.44 1.32
C THR A 194 5.49 12.88 0.59
N ARG A 195 4.99 11.74 1.08
CA ARG A 195 3.68 11.20 0.67
C ARG A 195 2.54 12.20 0.82
N TRP A 196 2.68 13.16 1.74
CA TRP A 196 1.70 14.22 1.97
C TRP A 196 1.72 15.28 0.88
N GLY A 197 2.87 15.53 0.25
CA GLY A 197 2.97 16.39 -0.93
C GLY A 197 2.13 15.84 -2.08
N ILE A 198 2.25 14.54 -2.36
CA ILE A 198 1.44 13.84 -3.37
C ILE A 198 -0.04 13.81 -2.99
N ALA A 199 -0.37 13.48 -1.74
CA ALA A 199 -1.76 13.52 -1.27
C ALA A 199 -2.35 14.95 -1.28
N GLY A 200 -1.52 15.98 -1.15
CA GLY A 200 -1.91 17.37 -1.31
C GLY A 200 -2.27 17.71 -2.76
N PHE A 201 -1.47 17.24 -3.71
CA PHE A 201 -1.77 17.34 -5.15
C PHE A 201 -3.07 16.63 -5.51
N GLU A 202 -3.21 15.35 -5.18
CA GLU A 202 -4.41 14.53 -5.47
C GLU A 202 -5.68 15.08 -4.81
N ARG A 203 -5.54 15.81 -3.68
CA ARG A 203 -6.69 16.46 -3.06
C ARG A 203 -7.15 17.70 -3.80
N ARG A 204 -6.21 18.48 -4.36
CA ARG A 204 -6.48 19.74 -5.07
C ARG A 204 -6.94 19.51 -6.52
N HIS A 205 -6.46 18.46 -7.17
CA HIS A 205 -6.79 18.13 -8.55
C HIS A 205 -7.62 16.84 -8.59
N LYS A 206 -8.95 16.99 -8.59
CA LYS A 206 -9.88 15.84 -8.56
C LYS A 206 -10.00 15.11 -9.90
N ASP A 207 -9.58 15.78 -10.95
CA ASP A 207 -9.43 15.32 -12.32
C ASP A 207 -8.12 14.55 -12.56
N ALA A 208 -7.12 14.70 -11.67
CA ALA A 208 -5.94 13.86 -11.66
C ALA A 208 -6.27 12.43 -11.17
N ILE A 209 -5.71 11.41 -11.83
CA ILE A 209 -5.82 10.04 -11.33
C ILE A 209 -4.85 9.83 -10.16
N PRO A 210 -5.27 9.14 -9.08
CA PRO A 210 -4.36 8.79 -8.00
C PRO A 210 -3.16 7.97 -8.48
N ILE A 211 -1.98 8.23 -7.92
CA ILE A 211 -0.71 7.64 -8.37
C ILE A 211 -0.71 6.11 -8.36
N LYS A 212 -1.50 5.49 -7.48
CA LYS A 212 -1.66 4.02 -7.44
C LYS A 212 -2.18 3.43 -8.76
N TYR A 213 -2.86 4.21 -9.59
CA TYR A 213 -3.41 3.77 -10.86
C TYR A 213 -2.38 3.78 -12.00
N PHE A 214 -1.31 4.59 -11.92
CA PHE A 214 -0.19 4.54 -12.87
C PHE A 214 0.39 3.13 -12.93
N ARG A 215 0.58 2.48 -11.77
CA ARG A 215 1.00 1.09 -11.70
C ARG A 215 0.10 0.12 -12.48
N LYS A 216 -1.22 0.33 -12.50
CA LYS A 216 -2.13 -0.53 -13.28
C LYS A 216 -2.04 -0.23 -14.78
N PHE A 217 -1.95 1.06 -15.12
CA PHE A 217 -1.72 1.50 -16.50
C PHE A 217 -0.43 0.88 -17.06
N VAL A 218 0.69 1.00 -16.35
CA VAL A 218 1.99 0.44 -16.74
C VAL A 218 1.91 -1.06 -16.98
N ALA A 219 1.30 -1.82 -16.06
CA ALA A 219 1.15 -3.26 -16.21
C ALA A 219 0.33 -3.62 -17.46
N SER A 220 -0.77 -2.92 -17.68
CA SER A 220 -1.66 -3.15 -18.84
C SER A 220 -0.92 -2.81 -20.14
N LYS A 221 -0.22 -1.68 -20.18
CA LYS A 221 0.55 -1.25 -21.35
C LYS A 221 1.70 -2.20 -21.66
N MET A 222 2.44 -2.67 -20.66
CA MET A 222 3.50 -3.66 -20.86
C MET A 222 2.93 -4.98 -21.40
N ALA A 223 1.76 -5.41 -20.92
CA ALA A 223 1.10 -6.61 -21.43
C ALA A 223 0.65 -6.45 -22.89
N GLU A 224 0.11 -5.27 -23.25
CA GLU A 224 -0.22 -4.93 -24.65
C GLU A 224 1.01 -4.97 -25.57
N LEU A 225 2.19 -4.61 -25.06
CA LEU A 225 3.48 -4.71 -25.78
C LEU A 225 4.06 -6.13 -25.82
N GLY A 226 3.31 -7.14 -25.34
CA GLY A 226 3.71 -8.54 -25.35
C GLY A 226 4.80 -8.87 -24.32
N ILE A 227 4.95 -8.09 -23.26
CA ILE A 227 5.88 -8.41 -22.17
C ILE A 227 5.24 -9.50 -21.28
N PRO A 228 5.96 -10.60 -20.97
CA PRO A 228 5.44 -11.67 -20.12
C PRO A 228 4.99 -11.16 -18.73
N LEU A 229 3.88 -11.69 -18.22
CA LEU A 229 3.27 -11.22 -16.96
C LEU A 229 4.19 -11.37 -15.75
N ASP A 230 5.01 -12.42 -15.70
CA ASP A 230 6.00 -12.64 -14.64
C ASP A 230 7.15 -11.62 -14.69
N VAL A 231 7.53 -11.19 -15.89
CA VAL A 231 8.48 -10.09 -16.11
C VAL A 231 7.87 -8.75 -15.68
N ILE A 232 6.60 -8.48 -16.02
CA ILE A 232 5.87 -7.28 -15.55
C ILE A 232 5.79 -7.28 -14.03
N ASP A 233 5.46 -8.42 -13.43
CA ASP A 233 5.41 -8.57 -11.98
C ASP A 233 6.78 -8.25 -11.36
N PHE A 234 7.87 -8.75 -11.93
CA PHE A 234 9.23 -8.45 -11.50
C PHE A 234 9.59 -6.96 -11.61
N ILE A 235 9.35 -6.34 -12.78
CA ILE A 235 9.63 -4.91 -13.03
C ILE A 235 8.90 -4.05 -12.01
N GLN A 236 7.65 -4.41 -11.67
CA GLN A 236 6.87 -3.69 -10.68
C GLN A 236 7.20 -4.06 -9.23
N GLY A 237 8.14 -4.95 -8.95
CA GLY A 237 8.43 -5.40 -7.58
C GLY A 237 7.24 -6.13 -6.94
N ARG A 238 6.66 -7.07 -7.71
CA ARG A 238 5.76 -8.13 -7.22
C ARG A 238 6.59 -9.40 -7.18
N LYS A 239 6.43 -10.18 -6.10
CA LYS A 239 7.16 -11.45 -5.96
C LYS A 239 6.66 -12.40 -7.06
N PRO A 240 7.55 -12.96 -7.90
CA PRO A 240 7.16 -14.00 -8.85
C PRO A 240 6.52 -15.18 -8.10
N THR A 241 5.39 -15.66 -8.58
CA THR A 241 4.66 -16.79 -7.98
C THR A 241 5.17 -18.16 -8.43
N ARG A 242 5.93 -18.23 -9.54
CA ARG A 242 6.46 -19.48 -10.10
C ARG A 242 7.87 -19.78 -9.59
N VAL A 243 8.17 -21.07 -9.39
CA VAL A 243 9.44 -21.56 -8.81
C VAL A 243 10.62 -21.42 -9.78
N LEU A 244 10.40 -21.60 -11.08
CA LEU A 244 11.47 -21.53 -12.09
C LEU A 244 12.06 -20.12 -12.26
N THR A 245 11.26 -19.08 -11.98
CA THR A 245 11.68 -17.66 -12.02
C THR A 245 12.41 -17.20 -10.75
N GLN A 246 12.70 -18.09 -9.81
CA GLN A 246 13.42 -17.76 -8.56
C GLN A 246 14.93 -17.56 -8.76
N HIS A 247 15.49 -17.92 -9.91
CA HIS A 247 16.85 -17.49 -10.26
C HIS A 247 16.82 -16.01 -10.69
N TYR A 248 16.80 -15.13 -9.68
CA TYR A 248 16.65 -13.68 -9.83
C TYR A 248 17.69 -13.03 -10.76
N VAL A 249 18.90 -13.61 -10.86
CA VAL A 249 19.94 -13.13 -11.79
C VAL A 249 19.51 -13.30 -13.25
N SER A 250 18.89 -14.43 -13.59
CA SER A 250 18.33 -14.66 -14.92
C SER A 250 17.14 -13.74 -15.19
N LEU A 251 16.27 -13.54 -14.20
CA LEU A 251 15.07 -12.72 -14.36
C LEU A 251 15.39 -11.23 -14.53
N PHE A 252 16.45 -10.73 -13.90
CA PHE A 252 16.91 -9.35 -14.09
C PHE A 252 17.34 -9.08 -15.54
N GLY A 253 18.16 -9.96 -16.13
CA GLY A 253 18.59 -9.83 -17.52
C GLY A 253 17.40 -9.86 -18.49
N ILE A 254 16.47 -10.80 -18.30
CA ILE A 254 15.23 -10.90 -19.08
C ILE A 254 14.39 -9.62 -18.92
N ALA A 255 14.19 -9.16 -17.70
CA ALA A 255 13.41 -7.96 -17.42
C ALA A 255 14.01 -6.71 -18.07
N LYS A 256 15.34 -6.59 -18.05
CA LYS A 256 16.06 -5.50 -18.70
C LYS A 256 15.81 -5.46 -20.20
N GLU A 257 15.90 -6.61 -20.89
CA GLU A 257 15.63 -6.67 -22.33
C GLU A 257 14.17 -6.37 -22.67
N HIS A 258 13.23 -6.92 -21.90
CA HIS A 258 11.81 -6.59 -22.10
C HIS A 258 11.49 -5.14 -21.77
N TYR A 259 12.15 -4.56 -20.75
CA TYR A 259 11.95 -3.16 -20.37
C TYR A 259 12.36 -2.20 -21.49
N LYS A 260 13.35 -2.54 -22.32
CA LYS A 260 13.71 -1.73 -23.51
C LYS A 260 12.51 -1.49 -24.44
N LYS A 261 11.65 -2.50 -24.64
CA LYS A 261 10.40 -2.34 -25.42
C LYS A 261 9.46 -1.29 -24.80
N TYR A 262 9.35 -1.30 -23.48
CA TYR A 262 8.55 -0.31 -22.77
C TYR A 262 9.19 1.08 -22.80
N ALA A 263 10.51 1.17 -22.64
CA ALA A 263 11.29 2.40 -22.74
C ALA A 263 11.17 3.06 -24.13
N GLU A 264 11.18 2.27 -25.21
CA GLU A 264 10.92 2.76 -26.56
C GLU A 264 9.52 3.34 -26.71
N TRP A 265 8.51 2.68 -26.15
CA TRP A 265 7.15 3.20 -26.14
C TRP A 265 7.05 4.50 -25.33
N LEU A 266 7.69 4.56 -24.15
CA LEU A 266 7.72 5.76 -23.29
C LEU A 266 8.29 6.98 -24.00
N ARG A 267 9.34 6.80 -24.81
CA ARG A 267 9.97 7.88 -25.59
C ARG A 267 9.08 8.46 -26.68
N ARG A 268 8.08 7.71 -27.15
CA ARG A 268 7.07 8.19 -28.09
C ARG A 268 5.84 8.76 -27.37
N PHE A 269 5.70 8.45 -26.08
CA PHE A 269 4.59 8.88 -25.24
C PHE A 269 4.77 10.30 -24.70
N THR A 270 6.01 10.64 -24.33
CA THR A 270 6.47 12.01 -24.00
C THR A 270 6.97 12.73 -25.22
#